data_AF-A0A5J4N4H2-F1
#
_entry.id   AF-A0A5J4N4H2-F1
#
_cell.length_a   1.000
_cell.length_b   1.000
_cell.length_c   1.000
_cell.angle_alpha   90.00
_cell.angle_beta   90.00
_cell.angle_gamma   90.00
#
_symmetry.space_group_name_H-M   'P 1'
#
loop_
_entity.id
_entity.type
_entity.pdbx_description
1 polymer ?
#
loop_
_entity_poly.entity_id
_entity_poly.type
_entity_poly.pdbx_seq_one_letter_code
_entity_poly.pdbx_strand_id
1 'polypeptide(L)' 'IEPSLTASTPYDKFIVFDGPSCASPVIAVVSGFSAKSIMSSTNQLAAMFISDNSIEMDGFVTQFTAGSLLHAVLS' A
#
# COMPACT_ATOMS: atom_id res chain seq x y z
N ILE A 1 -8.25 -27.41 8.71
CA ILE A 1 -9.15 -26.63 9.59
C ILE A 1 -8.67 -25.21 9.48
N GLU A 2 -9.25 -24.43 8.58
CA GLU A 2 -8.97 -22.98 8.50
C GLU A 2 -9.84 -22.30 9.55
N PRO A 3 -9.26 -21.64 10.56
CA PRO A 3 -10.05 -20.93 11.56
C PRO A 3 -10.64 -19.69 10.88
N SER A 4 -11.95 -19.75 10.66
CA SER A 4 -12.80 -18.62 10.30
C SER A 4 -12.51 -17.41 11.20
N LEU A 5 -11.82 -16.40 10.67
CA LEU A 5 -11.60 -15.10 11.30
C LEU A 5 -12.48 -14.05 10.59
N THR A 6 -13.73 -14.01 11.03
CA THR A 6 -14.57 -12.81 11.26
C THR A 6 -14.23 -11.51 10.49
N ALA A 7 -15.24 -11.00 9.77
CA ALA A 7 -15.40 -9.63 9.24
C ALA A 7 -14.52 -9.21 8.03
N SER A 8 -15.07 -9.42 6.81
CA SER A 8 -14.77 -8.72 5.55
C SER A 8 -13.30 -8.34 5.27
N THR A 9 -12.35 -9.21 5.54
CA THR A 9 -10.99 -8.98 5.04
C THR A 9 -10.96 -9.38 3.57
N PRO A 10 -10.44 -8.51 2.67
CA PRO A 10 -10.32 -8.86 1.26
C PRO A 10 -9.32 -10.02 1.10
N TYR A 11 -9.64 -10.94 0.18
CA TYR A 11 -8.81 -12.09 -0.21
C TYR A 11 -7.38 -11.62 -0.51
N ASP A 12 -7.25 -10.88 -1.61
CA ASP A 12 -6.03 -10.20 -2.00
C ASP A 12 -5.99 -8.77 -1.48
N LYS A 13 -4.82 -8.35 -1.00
CA LYS A 13 -4.60 -6.99 -0.50
C LYS A 13 -3.18 -6.51 -0.70
N PHE A 14 -3.07 -5.21 -0.91
CA PHE A 14 -1.83 -4.48 -0.97
C PHE A 14 -1.74 -3.51 0.21
N ILE A 15 -0.76 -3.72 1.08
CA ILE A 15 -0.55 -2.92 2.30
C ILE A 15 0.63 -1.98 2.08
N VAL A 16 0.47 -0.71 2.42
CA VAL A 16 1.51 0.32 2.31
C VAL A 16 1.84 0.85 3.70
N PHE A 17 3.14 0.89 4.01
CA PHE A 17 3.71 1.30 5.29
C PHE A 17 4.49 2.60 5.14
N ASP A 18 4.33 3.51 6.09
CA ASP A 18 4.96 4.83 6.14
C ASP A 18 6.32 4.76 6.83
N GLY A 19 7.27 4.18 6.11
CA GLY A 19 8.64 3.98 6.56
C GLY A 19 9.31 2.79 5.86
N PRO A 20 10.52 2.40 6.29
CA PRO A 20 11.36 1.48 5.55
C PRO A 20 10.97 -0.01 5.61
N SER A 21 9.98 -0.40 6.43
CA SER A 21 9.70 -1.83 6.66
C SER A 21 8.24 -2.12 6.98
N CYS A 22 7.87 -3.41 7.02
CA CYS A 22 6.56 -3.86 7.48
C CYS A 22 6.31 -3.63 8.99
N ALA A 23 7.34 -3.21 9.75
CA ALA A 23 7.19 -2.76 11.13
C ALA A 23 6.81 -1.27 11.23
N SER A 24 6.86 -0.52 10.12
CA SER A 24 6.45 0.89 10.07
C SER A 24 4.91 1.03 10.09
N PRO A 25 4.35 2.22 10.44
CA PRO A 25 2.90 2.42 10.51
C PRO A 25 2.19 2.16 9.17
N VAL A 26 1.02 1.52 9.17
CA VAL A 26 0.22 1.32 7.96
C VAL A 26 -0.49 2.62 7.57
N ILE A 27 -0.32 3.06 6.32
CA ILE A 27 -1.01 4.24 5.76
C ILE A 27 -2.07 3.89 4.72
N ALA A 28 -2.02 2.69 4.14
CA ALA A 28 -3.10 2.20 3.31
C ALA A 28 -3.18 0.68 3.30
N VAL A 29 -4.42 0.18 3.22
CA VAL A 29 -4.75 -1.15 2.73
C VAL A 29 -5.60 -0.94 1.48
N VAL A 30 -5.18 -1.54 0.37
CA VAL A 30 -5.84 -1.45 -0.94
C VAL A 30 -6.28 -2.85 -1.36
N SER A 31 -7.50 -2.95 -1.88
CA SER A 31 -8.12 -4.19 -2.34
C SER A 31 -9.17 -3.89 -3.41
N GLY A 32 -9.46 -4.86 -4.28
CA GLY A 32 -10.38 -4.67 -5.39
C GLY A 32 -9.80 -3.76 -6.48
N PHE A 33 -10.67 -3.13 -7.28
CA PHE A 33 -10.29 -2.43 -8.52
C PHE A 33 -10.11 -0.92 -8.37
N SER A 34 -10.22 -0.38 -7.16
CA SER A 34 -10.17 1.07 -6.94
C SER A 34 -8.73 1.54 -6.70
N ALA A 35 -8.26 2.44 -7.57
CA ALA A 35 -6.98 3.13 -7.37
C ALA A 35 -7.02 4.03 -6.13
N LYS A 36 -5.88 4.16 -5.43
CA LYS A 36 -5.76 5.00 -4.23
C LYS A 36 -4.51 5.87 -4.30
N SER A 37 -4.69 7.18 -4.08
CA SER A 37 -3.56 8.10 -3.87
C SER A 37 -3.10 8.02 -2.43
N ILE A 38 -1.79 7.88 -2.22
CA ILE A 38 -1.16 7.70 -0.90
C ILE A 38 -0.01 8.69 -0.80
N MET A 39 0.08 9.39 0.33
CA MET A 39 1.16 10.33 0.63
C MET A 39 1.91 9.83 1.86
N SER A 40 3.22 9.63 1.73
CA SER A 40 4.09 9.32 2.86
C SER A 40 4.31 10.56 3.71
N SER A 41 4.38 10.42 5.03
CA SER A 41 4.90 11.47 5.91
C SER A 41 6.42 11.42 6.04
N THR A 42 7.06 10.42 5.43
CA THR A 42 8.50 10.20 5.45
C THR A 42 9.10 10.22 4.04
N ASN A 43 10.40 9.96 3.93
CA ASN A 43 11.08 9.77 2.64
C ASN A 43 11.19 8.29 2.23
N GLN A 44 10.54 7.38 2.96
CA GLN A 44 10.64 5.94 2.76
C GLN A 44 9.26 5.29 2.83
N LEU A 45 9.01 4.36 1.92
CA LEU A 45 7.80 3.53 1.91
C LEU A 45 8.20 2.08 1.77
N ALA A 46 7.49 1.20 2.48
CA ALA A 46 7.49 -0.22 2.24
C ALA A 46 6.09 -0.65 1.79
N ALA A 47 6.02 -1.73 1.02
CA ALA A 47 4.76 -2.30 0.61
C ALA A 47 4.80 -3.82 0.65
N MET A 48 3.64 -4.43 0.91
CA MET A 48 3.47 -5.87 0.93
C MET A 48 2.19 -6.27 0.20
N PHE A 49 2.34 -7.15 -0.78
CA PHE A 49 1.21 -7.80 -1.43
C PHE A 49 0.97 -9.16 -0.78
N ILE A 50 -0.26 -9.41 -0.37
CA ILE A 50 -0.71 -10.70 0.18
C ILE A 50 -1.80 -11.20 -0.76
N SER A 51 -1.60 -12.38 -1.33
CA SER A 51 -2.63 -13.13 -2.05
C SER A 51 -2.91 -14.46 -1.36
N ASP A 52 -4.06 -15.05 -1.66
CA ASP A 52 -4.33 -16.45 -1.33
C ASP A 52 -4.09 -17.36 -2.55
N ASN A 53 -4.49 -18.63 -2.46
CA ASN A 53 -4.36 -19.62 -3.53
C ASN A 53 -5.65 -19.77 -4.37
N SER A 54 -6.52 -18.75 -4.34
CA SER A 54 -7.77 -18.72 -5.09
C SER A 54 -7.64 -17.88 -6.38
N ILE A 55 -8.71 -17.20 -6.80
CA ILE A 55 -8.84 -16.51 -8.10
C ILE A 55 -7.73 -15.46 -8.30
N GLU A 56 -6.94 -15.59 -9.37
CA GLU A 56 -5.99 -14.55 -9.77
C GLU A 56 -6.61 -13.51 -10.74
N MET A 57 -6.06 -12.29 -10.73
CA MET A 57 -6.45 -11.18 -11.62
C MET A 57 -5.20 -10.43 -12.13
N ASP A 58 -5.39 -9.33 -12.88
CA ASP A 58 -4.31 -8.57 -13.55
C ASP A 58 -3.27 -7.92 -12.59
N GLY A 59 -3.48 -7.99 -11.28
CA GLY A 59 -2.56 -7.45 -10.28
C GLY A 59 -2.69 -5.95 -10.08
N PHE A 60 -1.57 -5.26 -9.86
CA PHE A 60 -1.54 -3.82 -9.59
C PHE A 60 -0.39 -3.12 -10.30
N VAL A 61 -0.58 -1.82 -10.58
CA VAL A 61 0.46 -0.91 -11.04
C VAL A 61 0.50 0.29 -10.11
N THR A 62 1.69 0.66 -9.65
CA THR A 62 1.91 1.86 -8.83
C THR A 62 2.82 2.85 -9.54
N GLN A 63 2.55 4.13 -9.33
CA GLN A 63 3.43 5.22 -9.73
C GLN A 63 3.72 6.05 -8.49
N PHE A 64 4.99 6.43 -8.30
CA PHE A 64 5.41 7.26 -7.18
C PHE A 64 6.16 8.49 -7.69
N THR A 65 5.95 9.61 -7.01
CA THR A 65 6.68 10.85 -7.25
C THR A 65 7.23 11.33 -5.92
N ALA A 66 8.54 11.56 -5.85
CA ALA A 66 9.16 12.24 -4.73
C ALA A 66 9.26 13.74 -5.07
N GLY A 67 8.57 14.59 -4.32
CA GLY A 67 8.71 16.03 -4.45
C GLY A 67 10.12 16.46 -4.02
N SER A 68 10.88 17.09 -4.91
CA SER A 68 12.12 17.75 -4.53
C SER A 68 11.78 19.16 -4.03
N LEU A 69 12.22 19.51 -2.82
CA LEU A 69 12.09 20.84 -2.18
C LEU A 69 12.92 21.94 -2.88
N LEU A 70 13.31 21.77 -4.14
CA LEU A 70 14.13 22.71 -4.92
C LEU A 70 13.32 23.79 -5.64
N HIS A 71 12.12 24.13 -5.18
CA HIS A 71 11.34 25.28 -5.69
C HIS A 71 10.82 26.25 -4.61
N ALA A 72 11.12 26.00 -3.33
CA ALA A 72 10.64 26.84 -2.22
C ALA A 72 11.66 27.91 -1.73
N VAL A 73 12.81 28.06 -2.39
CA VAL A 73 13.86 29.03 -2.01
C VAL A 73 13.94 30.24 -2.97
N LEU A 74 12.92 30.44 -3.81
CA LEU A 74 12.79 31.66 -4.62
C LEU A 74 11.34 32.17 -4.57
N SER A 75 11.04 32.96 -3.54
CA SER A 75 9.99 33.99 -3.56
C SER A 75 10.41 35.14 -2.66
#